data_AF-A0A1V5WAM1-F1
#
_entry.id   AF-A0A1V5WAM1-F1
#
_cell.length_a   1.000
_cell.length_b   1.000
_cell.length_c   1.000
_cell.angle_alpha   90.00
_cell.angle_beta   90.00
_cell.angle_gamma   90.00
#
_symmetry.space_group_name_H-M   'P 1'
#
loop_
_entity.id
_entity.type
_entity.pdbx_description
1 polymer ?
#
loop_
_entity_poly.entity_id
_entity_poly.type
_entity_poly.pdbx_seq_one_letter_code
_entity_poly.pdbx_strand_id
1 'polypeptide(L)'
;MKKKLVVAILLLWANALFADQAAWISKDKAEMAVALLKNIKEVRHFCAPCGDNFYKVEVVSSVQSQKATSEGNFYVVKLNGSEIDLAYVYIPSGNRWINLAIALNIKVEDVPKYLPEDLRNEEVSPADLPYDDDNENIIIPDEEEDNLLEEK
;
A
#
# COMPACT_ATOMS: atom_id res chain seq x y z
N MET A 1 -20.05 -40.53 23.89
CA MET A 1 -19.33 -39.28 24.24
C MET A 1 -18.50 -38.68 23.08
N LYS A 2 -18.43 -39.29 21.88
CA LYS A 2 -17.59 -38.82 20.77
C LYS A 2 -18.28 -37.93 19.71
N LYS A 3 -19.61 -37.77 19.80
CA LYS A 3 -20.42 -37.03 18.80
C LYS A 3 -20.58 -35.53 19.07
N LYS A 4 -20.22 -35.05 20.28
CA LYS A 4 -20.30 -33.63 20.63
C LYS A 4 -19.04 -32.82 20.27
N LEU A 5 -17.95 -33.48 19.90
CA LEU A 5 -16.68 -32.81 19.55
C LEU A 5 -16.66 -32.27 18.10
N VAL A 6 -17.44 -32.87 17.19
CA VAL A 6 -17.44 -32.51 15.76
C VAL A 6 -18.11 -31.15 15.51
N VAL A 7 -19.09 -30.77 16.34
CA VAL A 7 -19.82 -29.50 16.18
C VAL A 7 -18.97 -28.28 16.58
N ALA A 8 -18.02 -28.45 17.51
CA ALA A 8 -17.16 -27.35 17.96
C ALA A 8 -16.09 -26.95 16.94
N ILE A 9 -15.66 -27.87 16.06
CA ILE A 9 -14.62 -27.62 15.05
C ILE A 9 -15.20 -26.88 13.83
N LEU A 10 -16.48 -27.10 13.50
CA LEU A 10 -17.14 -26.43 12.36
C LEU A 10 -17.41 -24.93 12.58
N LEU A 11 -17.49 -24.48 13.83
CA LEU A 11 -17.75 -23.07 14.17
C LEU A 11 -16.51 -22.16 14.10
N LEU A 12 -15.31 -22.73 13.95
CA LEU A 12 -14.04 -21.98 13.95
C LEU A 12 -13.58 -21.52 12.56
N TRP A 13 -14.34 -21.80 11.50
CA TRP A 13 -13.92 -21.54 10.11
C TRP A 13 -14.73 -20.43 9.41
N ALA A 14 -15.59 -19.69 10.15
CA ALA A 14 -16.49 -18.69 9.59
C ALA A 14 -15.99 -17.24 9.73
N ASN A 15 -14.70 -17.02 10.02
CA ASN A 15 -14.09 -15.72 9.73
C ASN A 15 -13.83 -15.68 8.22
N ALA A 16 -14.91 -15.53 7.45
CA ALA A 16 -14.81 -14.97 6.12
C ALA A 16 -14.20 -13.58 6.34
N LEU A 17 -12.88 -13.49 6.14
CA LEU A 17 -12.19 -12.25 5.86
C LEU A 17 -12.94 -11.67 4.65
N PHE A 18 -13.93 -10.81 4.91
CA PHE A 18 -14.43 -9.88 3.92
C PHE A 18 -13.24 -9.01 3.61
N ALA A 19 -12.43 -9.46 2.67
CA ALA A 19 -11.26 -8.72 2.29
C ALA A 19 -11.78 -7.45 1.63
N ASP A 20 -11.52 -6.31 2.26
CA ASP A 20 -11.77 -4.98 1.75
C ASP A 20 -10.87 -4.72 0.55
N GLN A 21 -11.11 -5.48 -0.51
CA GLN A 21 -10.34 -5.48 -1.74
C GLN A 21 -11.10 -4.67 -2.77
N ALA A 22 -10.40 -3.73 -3.37
CA ALA A 22 -10.82 -3.01 -4.57
C ALA A 22 -9.89 -3.37 -5.74
N ALA A 23 -9.45 -4.63 -5.82
CA ALA A 23 -8.61 -5.13 -6.90
C ALA A 23 -9.39 -5.27 -8.23
N TRP A 24 -10.64 -5.75 -8.16
CA TRP A 24 -11.50 -5.99 -9.34
C TRP A 24 -12.67 -5.01 -9.31
N ILE A 25 -12.63 -4.02 -10.18
CA ILE A 25 -13.54 -2.86 -10.17
C ILE A 25 -14.28 -2.75 -11.50
N SER A 26 -15.29 -1.90 -11.56
CA SER A 26 -15.99 -1.61 -12.81
C SER A 26 -15.09 -0.82 -13.77
N LYS A 27 -15.39 -0.92 -15.08
CA LYS A 27 -14.60 -0.29 -16.13
C LYS A 27 -14.43 1.23 -15.94
N ASP A 28 -15.52 1.91 -15.62
CA ASP A 28 -15.54 3.35 -15.35
C ASP A 28 -14.60 3.72 -14.21
N LYS A 29 -14.59 2.95 -13.11
CA LYS A 29 -13.70 3.16 -11.98
C LYS A 29 -12.25 2.89 -12.33
N ALA A 30 -11.97 1.86 -13.15
CA ALA A 30 -10.62 1.60 -13.63
C ALA A 30 -10.09 2.73 -14.52
N GLU A 31 -10.92 3.25 -15.43
CA GLU A 31 -10.55 4.39 -16.29
C GLU A 31 -10.29 5.66 -15.48
N MET A 32 -11.13 5.94 -14.47
CA MET A 32 -10.91 7.05 -13.54
C MET A 32 -9.61 6.88 -12.73
N ALA A 33 -9.35 5.69 -12.22
CA ALA A 33 -8.12 5.37 -11.49
C ALA A 33 -6.88 5.61 -12.36
N VAL A 34 -6.90 5.11 -13.60
CA VAL A 34 -5.82 5.32 -14.57
C VAL A 34 -5.60 6.80 -14.84
N ALA A 35 -6.67 7.58 -15.02
CA ALA A 35 -6.58 9.02 -15.25
C ALA A 35 -5.96 9.76 -14.05
N LEU A 36 -6.32 9.40 -12.82
CA LEU A 36 -5.73 9.99 -11.61
C LEU A 36 -4.24 9.64 -11.48
N LEU A 37 -3.92 8.34 -11.56
CA LEU A 37 -2.57 7.83 -11.34
C LEU A 37 -1.57 8.34 -12.39
N LYS A 38 -1.99 8.57 -13.64
CA LYS A 38 -1.12 9.14 -14.69
C LYS A 38 -0.63 10.56 -14.40
N ASN A 39 -1.28 11.29 -13.49
CA ASN A 39 -0.98 12.70 -13.20
C ASN A 39 -0.18 12.90 -11.90
N ILE A 40 0.23 11.81 -11.24
CA ILE A 40 0.99 11.85 -9.99
C ILE A 40 2.33 11.15 -10.17
N LYS A 41 3.32 11.51 -9.34
CA LYS A 41 4.68 10.98 -9.43
C LYS A 41 4.86 9.66 -8.70
N GLU A 42 4.16 9.47 -7.60
CA GLU A 42 4.32 8.33 -6.70
C GLU A 42 3.02 8.05 -5.97
N VAL A 43 2.91 6.83 -5.47
CA VAL A 43 1.84 6.36 -4.58
C VAL A 43 2.45 5.78 -3.31
N ARG A 44 1.60 5.60 -2.29
CA ARG A 44 1.96 4.88 -1.07
C ARG A 44 1.10 3.64 -0.90
N HIS A 45 1.72 2.50 -0.65
CA HIS A 45 1.07 1.23 -0.39
C HIS A 45 0.98 1.00 1.11
N PHE A 46 -0.22 0.71 1.61
CA PHE A 46 -0.45 0.45 3.03
C PHE A 46 -1.73 -0.37 3.26
N CYS A 47 -1.61 -1.49 3.99
CA CYS A 47 -2.73 -2.36 4.36
C CYS A 47 -2.98 -2.33 5.88
N ALA A 48 -3.86 -1.45 6.33
CA ALA A 48 -4.32 -1.41 7.73
C ALA A 48 -4.87 -2.76 8.25
N PRO A 49 -5.78 -3.47 7.54
CA PRO A 49 -6.31 -4.74 8.03
C PRO A 49 -5.28 -5.88 8.02
N CYS A 50 -4.15 -5.71 7.32
CA CYS A 50 -3.02 -6.65 7.37
C CYS A 50 -2.15 -6.47 8.63
N GLY A 51 -2.36 -5.38 9.38
CA GLY A 51 -1.52 -5.02 10.54
C GLY A 51 -0.20 -4.34 10.16
N ASP A 52 -0.11 -3.78 8.95
CA ASP A 52 1.06 -3.01 8.53
C ASP A 52 1.30 -1.83 9.49
N ASN A 53 2.57 -1.55 9.76
CA ASN A 53 3.02 -0.41 10.58
C ASN A 53 3.97 0.53 9.82
N PHE A 54 4.06 0.35 8.50
CA PHE A 54 4.80 1.18 7.57
C PHE A 54 4.04 1.26 6.24
N TYR A 55 4.41 2.20 5.37
CA TYR A 55 3.95 2.24 3.98
C TYR A 55 5.13 2.01 3.03
N LYS A 56 4.86 1.55 1.81
CA LYS A 56 5.87 1.46 0.74
C LYS A 56 5.64 2.57 -0.28
N VAL A 57 6.69 3.24 -0.73
CA VAL A 57 6.60 4.20 -1.84
C VAL A 57 6.81 3.48 -3.16
N GLU A 58 5.93 3.71 -4.13
CA GLU A 58 6.12 3.25 -5.51
C GLU A 58 6.06 4.44 -6.48
N VAL A 59 7.12 4.63 -7.26
CA VAL A 59 7.18 5.66 -8.31
C VAL A 59 6.32 5.23 -9.50
N VAL A 60 5.44 6.12 -9.95
CA VAL A 60 4.54 5.85 -11.07
C VAL A 60 5.30 6.00 -12.39
N SER A 61 5.60 4.87 -13.04
CA SER A 61 6.27 4.84 -14.35
C SER A 61 5.29 4.50 -15.48
N SER A 62 4.34 3.60 -15.24
CA SER A 62 3.28 3.26 -16.20
C SER A 62 1.97 2.92 -15.50
N VAL A 63 0.86 3.28 -16.12
CA VAL A 63 -0.48 2.98 -15.59
C VAL A 63 -1.41 2.57 -16.72
N GLN A 64 -2.08 1.44 -16.52
CA GLN A 64 -3.07 0.92 -17.47
C GLN A 64 -4.20 0.20 -16.75
N SER A 65 -5.33 0.05 -17.43
CA SER A 65 -6.42 -0.83 -16.99
C SER A 65 -6.65 -1.91 -18.03
N GLN A 66 -7.00 -3.11 -17.57
CA GLN A 66 -7.38 -4.21 -18.45
C GLN A 66 -8.53 -5.00 -17.83
N LYS A 67 -9.21 -5.82 -18.64
CA LYS A 67 -10.18 -6.77 -18.10
C LYS A 67 -9.48 -7.72 -17.12
N ALA A 68 -10.14 -7.99 -16.00
CA ALA A 68 -9.68 -8.95 -15.00
C ALA A 68 -9.69 -10.39 -15.56
N THR A 69 -10.71 -10.74 -16.35
CA THR A 69 -10.83 -12.03 -17.02
C THR A 69 -11.40 -11.85 -18.44
N SER A 70 -11.24 -12.85 -19.30
CA SER A 70 -11.75 -12.81 -20.69
C SER A 70 -13.28 -12.66 -20.76
N GLU A 71 -13.99 -13.31 -19.84
CA GLU A 71 -15.46 -13.38 -19.82
C GLU A 71 -16.11 -12.42 -18.81
N GLY A 72 -15.31 -11.80 -17.93
CA GLY A 72 -15.79 -10.93 -16.86
C GLY A 72 -16.07 -9.48 -17.29
N ASN A 73 -16.86 -8.80 -16.45
CA ASN A 73 -17.14 -7.36 -16.56
C ASN A 73 -16.26 -6.50 -15.63
N PHE A 74 -15.36 -7.14 -14.88
CA PHE A 74 -14.44 -6.47 -13.98
C PHE A 74 -13.13 -6.12 -14.67
N TYR A 75 -12.50 -5.06 -14.17
CA TYR A 75 -11.24 -4.54 -14.62
C TYR A 75 -10.28 -4.45 -13.44
N VAL A 76 -9.01 -4.62 -13.74
CA VAL A 76 -7.90 -4.39 -12.82
C VAL A 76 -7.15 -3.14 -13.27
N VAL A 77 -6.55 -2.44 -12.32
CA VAL A 77 -5.58 -1.38 -12.59
C VAL A 77 -4.19 -1.97 -12.41
N LYS A 78 -3.31 -1.69 -13.37
CA LYS A 78 -1.91 -2.04 -13.31
C LYS A 78 -1.07 -0.79 -13.14
N LEU A 79 -0.25 -0.79 -12.11
CA LEU A 79 0.81 0.18 -11.87
C LEU A 79 2.14 -0.52 -12.16
N ASN A 80 2.95 0.05 -13.04
CA ASN A 80 4.26 -0.50 -13.41
C ASN A 80 4.21 -1.96 -13.91
N GLY A 81 3.09 -2.36 -14.51
CA GLY A 81 2.84 -3.72 -15.00
C GLY A 81 2.25 -4.68 -13.96
N SER A 82 2.28 -4.33 -12.68
CA SER A 82 1.72 -5.11 -11.57
C SER A 82 0.29 -4.70 -11.26
N GLU A 83 -0.58 -5.67 -11.00
CA GLU A 83 -1.95 -5.39 -10.56
C GLU A 83 -1.91 -4.82 -9.14
N ILE A 84 -2.67 -3.74 -8.91
CA ILE A 84 -2.77 -3.08 -7.61
C ILE A 84 -4.18 -3.23 -7.04
N ASP A 85 -4.25 -3.33 -5.71
CA ASP A 85 -5.50 -3.21 -4.96
C ASP A 85 -5.72 -1.75 -4.57
N LEU A 86 -6.77 -1.13 -5.10
CA LEU A 86 -7.04 0.29 -4.86
C LEU A 86 -7.37 0.59 -3.38
N ALA A 87 -7.76 -0.42 -2.60
CA ALA A 87 -8.03 -0.25 -1.17
C ALA A 87 -6.75 -0.04 -0.36
N TYR A 88 -5.58 -0.40 -0.91
CA TYR A 88 -4.28 -0.27 -0.23
C TYR A 88 -3.34 0.73 -0.89
N VAL A 89 -3.86 1.54 -1.82
CA VAL A 89 -3.09 2.57 -2.52
C VAL A 89 -3.56 3.94 -2.08
N TYR A 90 -2.62 4.80 -1.70
CA TYR A 90 -2.86 6.18 -1.31
C TYR A 90 -2.19 7.12 -2.30
N ILE A 91 -2.92 8.18 -2.67
CA ILE A 91 -2.49 9.21 -3.62
C ILE A 91 -2.38 10.58 -2.94
N PRO A 92 -1.51 11.49 -3.42
CA PRO A 92 -1.38 12.81 -2.84
C PRO A 92 -2.68 13.63 -2.98
N SER A 93 -3.09 14.30 -1.91
CA SER A 93 -4.26 15.19 -1.85
C SER A 93 -3.99 16.34 -0.88
N GLY A 94 -3.49 17.46 -1.41
CA GLY A 94 -2.98 18.56 -0.59
C GLY A 94 -1.78 18.11 0.25
N ASN A 95 -1.86 18.33 1.56
CA ASN A 95 -0.81 17.93 2.52
C ASN A 95 -1.02 16.52 3.09
N ARG A 96 -1.96 15.73 2.54
CA ARG A 96 -2.30 14.38 3.01
C ARG A 96 -2.28 13.38 1.86
N TRP A 97 -2.40 12.12 2.24
CA TRP A 97 -2.51 10.99 1.31
C TRP A 97 -3.89 10.37 1.46
N ILE A 98 -4.70 10.40 0.41
CA ILE A 98 -6.06 9.85 0.42
C ILE A 98 -6.07 8.45 -0.19
N ASN A 99 -6.84 7.54 0.40
CA ASN A 99 -7.07 6.22 -0.14
C ASN A 99 -7.73 6.29 -1.54
N LEU A 100 -7.17 5.58 -2.50
CA LEU A 100 -7.57 5.65 -3.91
C LEU A 100 -8.98 5.09 -4.15
N ALA A 101 -9.35 3.98 -3.50
CA ALA A 101 -10.72 3.44 -3.59
C ALA A 101 -11.74 4.46 -3.06
N ILE A 102 -11.47 5.08 -1.92
CA ILE A 102 -12.33 6.11 -1.34
C ILE A 102 -12.40 7.37 -2.22
N ALA A 103 -11.28 7.82 -2.80
CA ALA A 103 -11.25 8.94 -3.74
C ALA A 103 -12.12 8.69 -4.98
N LEU A 104 -12.27 7.43 -5.38
CA LEU A 104 -13.12 6.99 -6.49
C LEU A 104 -14.55 6.62 -6.07
N ASN A 105 -14.92 6.83 -4.81
CA ASN A 105 -16.22 6.46 -4.25
C ASN A 105 -16.54 4.96 -4.42
N ILE A 106 -15.52 4.11 -4.23
CA ILE A 106 -15.65 2.66 -4.11
C ILE A 106 -15.84 2.35 -2.62
N LYS A 107 -16.82 1.50 -2.30
CA LYS A 107 -17.06 1.09 -0.92
C LYS A 107 -15.97 0.12 -0.48
N VAL A 108 -15.24 0.50 0.56
CA VAL A 108 -14.24 -0.30 1.27
C VAL A 108 -14.46 -0.10 2.77
N GLU A 109 -14.25 -1.13 3.55
CA GLU A 109 -14.29 -1.12 5.02
C GLU A 109 -12.86 -1.27 5.55
N ASP A 110 -12.64 -1.06 6.85
CA ASP A 110 -11.37 -1.28 7.59
C ASP A 110 -10.07 -0.63 7.05
N VAL A 111 -10.15 0.22 6.02
CA VAL A 111 -9.05 1.05 5.53
C VAL A 111 -9.29 2.52 5.87
N PRO A 112 -8.28 3.24 6.40
CA PRO A 112 -8.47 4.64 6.75
C PRO A 112 -8.58 5.51 5.50
N LYS A 113 -9.44 6.54 5.57
CA LYS A 113 -9.59 7.51 4.48
C LYS A 113 -8.29 8.19 4.10
N TYR A 114 -7.49 8.53 5.11
CA TYR A 114 -6.18 9.15 4.95
C TYR A 114 -5.12 8.22 5.50
N LEU A 115 -3.96 8.20 4.87
CA LEU A 115 -2.79 7.48 5.38
C LEU A 115 -2.45 8.04 6.78
N PRO A 116 -2.29 7.21 7.82
CA PRO A 116 -1.88 7.69 9.14
C PRO A 116 -0.54 8.43 9.09
N GLU A 117 -0.44 9.54 9.81
CA GLU A 117 0.70 10.47 9.75
C GLU A 117 1.94 9.95 10.49
N ASP A 118 1.77 8.96 11.37
CA ASP A 118 2.80 8.34 12.19
C ASP A 118 3.49 7.14 11.53
N LEU A 119 3.00 6.70 10.36
CA LEU A 119 3.64 5.63 9.60
C LEU A 119 4.96 6.08 9.00
N ARG A 120 5.95 5.19 9.08
CA ARG A 120 7.24 5.35 8.40
C ARG A 120 7.20 4.70 7.02
N ASN A 121 8.06 5.17 6.12
CA ASN A 121 8.34 4.43 4.90
C ASN A 121 9.03 3.12 5.28
N GLU A 122 8.74 2.03 4.58
CA GLU A 122 9.55 0.82 4.57
C GLU A 122 10.88 1.16 3.88
N GLU A 123 11.74 1.90 4.58
CA GLU A 123 13.11 2.06 4.13
C GLU A 123 13.73 0.66 4.02
N VAL A 124 14.33 0.39 2.87
CA VAL A 124 15.05 -0.85 2.59
C VAL A 124 15.97 -1.12 3.79
N SER A 125 15.74 -2.22 4.48
CA SER A 125 16.58 -2.62 5.61
C SER A 125 18.03 -2.63 5.14
N PRO A 126 18.99 -2.09 5.91
CA PRO A 126 20.42 -2.17 5.57
C PRO A 126 20.89 -3.61 5.29
N ALA A 127 20.19 -4.63 5.82
CA ALA A 127 20.45 -6.04 5.56
C ALA A 127 20.00 -6.54 4.17
N ASP A 128 19.14 -5.79 3.46
CA ASP A 128 18.67 -6.09 2.11
C ASP A 128 19.44 -5.30 1.03
N LEU A 129 20.39 -4.46 1.44
CA LEU A 129 21.36 -3.87 0.51
C LEU A 129 22.30 -4.99 0.03
N PRO A 130 22.63 -5.07 -1.26
CA PRO A 130 23.70 -5.95 -1.72
C PRO A 130 24.97 -5.58 -0.96
N TYR A 131 25.46 -6.52 -0.16
CA TYR A 131 26.73 -6.38 0.56
C TYR A 131 27.84 -6.37 -0.51
N ASP A 132 28.38 -5.19 -0.80
CA ASP A 132 29.53 -5.03 -1.68
C ASP A 132 30.77 -5.43 -0.87
N ASP A 133 31.20 -6.69 -1.02
CA ASP A 133 32.38 -7.28 -0.33
C ASP A 133 33.69 -6.53 -0.67
N ASP A 134 33.65 -5.64 -1.68
CA ASP A 134 34.82 -5.01 -2.27
C ASP A 134 35.07 -3.56 -1.79
N ASN A 135 34.20 -2.97 -0.95
CA ASN A 135 34.32 -1.56 -0.56
C ASN A 135 34.38 -1.33 0.97
N GLU A 136 35.59 -1.38 1.51
CA GLU A 136 35.93 -1.19 2.93
C GLU A 136 35.86 0.28 3.41
N ASN A 137 35.12 1.17 2.73
CA ASN A 137 34.98 2.58 3.13
C ASN A 137 33.51 3.00 3.22
N ILE A 138 32.90 2.71 4.37
CA ILE A 138 31.70 3.42 4.81
C ILE A 138 32.15 4.82 5.27
N ILE A 139 31.95 5.83 4.41
CA ILE A 139 31.94 7.22 4.85
C ILE A 139 30.60 7.43 5.56
N ILE A 140 30.61 7.36 6.89
CA ILE A 140 29.53 7.90 7.70
C ILE A 140 29.61 9.42 7.56
N PRO A 141 28.56 10.12 7.10
CA PRO A 141 28.52 11.56 7.23
C PRO A 141 28.51 11.87 8.73
N ASP A 142 29.58 12.49 9.20
CA ASP A 142 29.71 12.94 10.58
C ASP A 142 28.48 13.75 10.96
N GLU A 143 27.83 13.35 12.05
CA GLU A 143 26.83 14.17 12.74
C GLU A 143 27.49 15.51 13.05
N GLU A 144 27.09 16.57 12.35
CA GLU A 144 27.53 17.93 12.65
C GLU A 144 26.99 18.29 14.04
N GLU A 145 27.88 18.19 15.03
CA GLU A 145 27.69 18.67 16.39
C GLU A 145 27.29 20.16 16.36
N ASP A 146 25.99 20.42 16.47
CA ASP A 146 25.47 21.72 16.86
C ASP A 146 25.80 21.93 18.35
N ASN A 147 27.02 22.36 18.61
CA ASN A 147 27.41 22.90 19.89
C ASN A 147 28.49 23.95 19.70
N LEU A 148 28.13 25.23 19.83
CA LEU A 148 28.96 26.25 20.49
C LEU A 148 28.15 27.54 20.70
N LEU A 149 27.59 27.59 21.91
CA LEU A 149 27.73 28.67 22.90
C LEU A 149 27.22 30.09 22.58
N GLU A 150 26.19 30.46 23.35
CA GLU A 150 26.16 31.70 24.12
C GLU A 150 27.56 32.11 24.62
N GLU A 151 27.99 33.34 24.35
CA GLU A 151 28.52 34.26 25.38
C GLU A 151 28.80 35.65 24.79
N LYS A 152 28.08 36.64 25.34
CA LYS A 152 28.46 38.06 25.60
C LYS A 152 28.61 39.05 24.43
#